data_AF-A0A3B9R424-F1
#
_entry.id   AF-A0A3B9R424-F1
#
_cell.length_a   1.000
_cell.length_b   1.000
_cell.length_c   1.000
_cell.angle_alpha   90.00
_cell.angle_beta   90.00
_cell.angle_gamma   90.00
#
_symmetry.space_group_name_H-M   'P 1'
#
loop_
_entity.id
_entity.type
_entity.pdbx_description
1 polymer ?
#
loop_
_entity_poly.entity_id
_entity_poly.type
_entity_poly.pdbx_seq_one_letter_code
_entity_poly.pdbx_strand_id
1 'polypeptide(L)'
;MIREKKIGIPHVLVLILALALADYLLSPTYQKLILVYKNFKDRRTLEKLKDQDCIEFALSLDRIVSNEKTAKTKNWVSENWMFNIWDKPTHLGEGLPVGRMKCGATAIIIEKENDDYKILSPYDESIGWINKKQISFTFYQNPKTQKPCD
;
A
#
# COMPACT_ATOMS: atom_id res chain seq x y z
N MET A 1 50.23 7.99 -27.08
CA MET A 1 50.42 6.63 -26.55
C MET A 1 49.14 6.22 -25.82
N ILE A 2 48.18 5.62 -26.54
CA ILE A 2 46.87 5.24 -25.99
C ILE A 2 47.02 3.80 -25.46
N ARG A 3 46.91 3.64 -24.15
CA ARG A 3 47.07 2.36 -23.46
C ARG A 3 45.73 1.62 -23.55
N GLU A 4 45.56 0.76 -24.54
CA GLU A 4 44.38 -0.12 -24.63
C GLU A 4 44.38 -1.08 -23.43
N LYS A 5 43.44 -0.88 -22.50
CA LYS A 5 43.19 -1.82 -21.41
C LYS A 5 42.57 -3.08 -22.00
N LYS A 6 43.34 -4.17 -22.06
CA LYS A 6 42.82 -5.51 -22.37
C LYS A 6 41.80 -5.91 -21.29
N ILE A 7 40.52 -5.91 -21.64
CA ILE A 7 39.44 -6.42 -20.80
C ILE A 7 39.61 -7.94 -20.75
N GLY A 8 39.97 -8.49 -19.59
CA GLY A 8 40.14 -9.94 -19.42
C GLY A 8 38.81 -10.68 -19.55
N ILE A 9 38.84 -11.86 -20.19
CA ILE A 9 37.73 -12.84 -20.29
C ILE A 9 36.86 -12.96 -19.01
N PRO A 10 37.41 -12.99 -17.77
CA PRO A 10 36.57 -13.02 -16.56
C PRO A 10 35.66 -11.80 -16.38
N HIS A 11 36.06 -10.60 -16.83
CA HIS A 11 35.22 -9.40 -16.74
C HIS A 11 34.04 -9.46 -17.71
N VAL A 12 34.23 -10.08 -18.88
CA VAL A 12 33.16 -10.28 -19.86
C VAL A 12 32.14 -11.30 -19.32
N LEU A 13 32.59 -12.38 -18.70
CA LEU A 13 31.70 -13.39 -18.11
C LEU A 13 30.86 -12.83 -16.95
N VAL A 14 31.47 -12.03 -16.07
CA VAL A 14 30.77 -11.36 -14.97
C VAL A 14 29.72 -10.38 -15.50
N LEU A 15 30.03 -9.63 -16.56
CA LEU A 15 29.08 -8.72 -17.19
C LEU A 15 27.88 -9.48 -17.80
N ILE A 16 28.12 -10.59 -18.50
CA ILE A 16 27.07 -11.43 -19.08
C ILE A 16 26.16 -12.00 -17.99
N LEU A 17 26.75 -12.53 -16.90
CA LEU A 17 26.00 -13.04 -15.76
C LEU A 17 25.16 -11.93 -15.09
N ALA A 18 25.73 -10.74 -14.91
CA ALA A 18 25.02 -9.60 -14.33
C ALA A 18 23.83 -9.16 -15.21
N LEU A 19 24.01 -9.11 -16.54
CA LEU A 19 22.94 -8.79 -17.49
C LEU A 19 21.84 -9.86 -17.47
N ALA A 20 22.20 -11.15 -17.49
CA ALA A 20 21.23 -12.25 -17.42
C ALA A 20 20.43 -12.23 -16.10
N LEU A 21 21.07 -11.89 -14.98
CA LEU A 21 20.39 -11.71 -13.70
C LEU A 21 19.45 -10.50 -13.71
N ALA A 22 19.89 -9.38 -14.29
CA ALA A 22 19.08 -8.18 -14.42
C ALA A 22 17.83 -8.44 -15.27
N ASP A 23 17.99 -9.11 -16.43
CA ASP A 23 16.88 -9.49 -17.30
C ASP A 23 15.89 -10.43 -16.59
N TYR A 24 16.39 -11.38 -15.79
CA TYR A 24 15.55 -12.25 -14.98
C TYR A 24 14.77 -11.47 -13.91
N LEU A 25 15.43 -10.57 -13.18
CA LEU A 25 14.80 -9.75 -12.13
C LEU A 25 13.81 -8.72 -12.70
N LEU A 26 14.04 -8.24 -13.91
CA LEU A 26 13.15 -7.33 -14.63
C LEU A 26 12.06 -8.07 -15.42
N SER A 27 12.10 -9.40 -15.44
CA SER A 27 11.11 -10.19 -16.16
C SER A 27 9.69 -9.94 -15.60
N PRO A 28 8.68 -9.78 -16.47
CA PRO A 28 7.29 -9.60 -16.02
C PRO A 28 6.78 -10.75 -15.14
N THR A 29 7.31 -11.96 -15.33
CA THR A 29 6.98 -13.14 -14.53
C THR A 29 7.49 -13.02 -13.10
N TYR A 30 8.73 -12.55 -12.90
CA TYR A 30 9.28 -12.35 -11.56
C TYR A 30 8.53 -11.24 -10.81
N GLN A 31 8.20 -10.15 -11.49
CA GLN A 31 7.39 -9.07 -10.90
C GLN A 31 6.00 -9.56 -10.47
N LYS A 32 5.33 -10.36 -11.29
CA LYS A 32 4.06 -11.00 -10.92
C LYS A 32 4.20 -11.91 -9.70
N LEU A 33 5.26 -12.71 -9.61
CA LEU A 33 5.54 -13.57 -8.46
C LEU A 33 5.72 -12.75 -7.17
N ILE A 34 6.47 -11.66 -7.22
CA ILE A 34 6.63 -10.75 -6.06
C ILE A 34 5.27 -10.21 -5.62
N LEU A 35 4.43 -9.76 -6.55
CA LEU A 35 3.10 -9.23 -6.23
C LEU A 35 2.22 -10.29 -5.57
N VAL A 36 2.18 -11.51 -6.13
CA VAL A 36 1.44 -12.64 -5.55
C VAL A 36 1.93 -12.95 -4.14
N TYR A 37 3.24 -13.00 -3.93
CA TYR A 37 3.83 -13.26 -2.62
C TYR A 37 3.48 -12.15 -1.61
N LYS A 38 3.56 -10.88 -2.01
CA LYS A 38 3.16 -9.74 -1.17
C LYS A 38 1.70 -9.85 -0.75
N ASN A 39 0.80 -10.10 -1.70
CA ASN A 39 -0.63 -10.28 -1.42
C ASN A 39 -0.90 -11.45 -0.47
N PHE A 40 -0.19 -12.57 -0.66
CA PHE A 40 -0.30 -13.73 0.24
C PHE A 40 0.18 -13.38 1.66
N LYS A 41 1.33 -12.70 1.79
CA LYS A 41 1.86 -12.24 3.08
C LYS A 41 0.87 -11.30 3.77
N ASP A 42 0.31 -10.34 3.04
CA ASP A 42 -0.64 -9.37 3.59
C ASP A 42 -1.92 -10.03 4.09
N ARG A 43 -2.50 -10.97 3.31
CA ARG A 43 -3.68 -11.73 3.74
C ARG A 43 -3.41 -12.55 4.99
N ARG A 44 -2.25 -13.19 5.08
CA ARG A 44 -1.85 -13.94 6.27
C ARG A 44 -1.66 -13.04 7.50
N THR A 45 -1.11 -11.83 7.31
CA THR A 45 -1.03 -10.83 8.39
C THR A 45 -2.42 -10.40 8.83
N LEU A 46 -3.33 -10.17 7.88
CA LEU A 46 -4.70 -9.78 8.16
C LEU A 46 -5.48 -10.86 8.96
N GLU A 47 -5.32 -12.13 8.62
CA GLU A 47 -5.90 -13.24 9.39
C GLU A 47 -5.41 -13.20 10.85
N LYS A 48 -4.10 -13.04 11.05
CA LYS A 48 -3.52 -12.91 12.40
C LYS A 48 -4.03 -11.69 13.15
N LEU A 49 -4.24 -10.55 12.47
CA LEU A 49 -4.80 -9.35 13.08
C LEU A 49 -6.26 -9.56 13.49
N LYS A 50 -7.07 -10.21 12.63
CA LYS A 50 -8.47 -10.51 12.93
C LYS A 50 -8.64 -11.44 14.13
N ASP A 51 -7.63 -12.24 14.46
CA ASP A 51 -7.63 -13.10 15.63
C ASP A 51 -7.13 -12.46 16.93
N GLN A 52 -6.55 -11.26 16.85
CA GLN A 52 -6.13 -10.51 18.03
C GLN A 52 -7.31 -9.81 18.70
N ASP A 53 -7.21 -9.62 20.02
CA ASP A 53 -8.23 -8.93 20.81
C ASP A 53 -8.23 -7.41 20.60
N CYS A 54 -7.12 -6.86 20.12
CA CYS A 54 -6.96 -5.44 19.93
C CYS A 54 -6.07 -5.17 18.72
N ILE A 55 -6.60 -4.46 17.72
CA ILE A 55 -5.82 -4.03 16.55
C ILE A 55 -6.07 -2.57 16.23
N GLU A 56 -5.16 -2.02 15.43
CA GLU A 56 -5.24 -0.63 15.02
C GLU A 56 -6.05 -0.46 13.74
N PHE A 57 -6.90 0.55 13.75
CA PHE A 57 -7.72 0.98 12.64
C PHE A 57 -7.37 2.42 12.24
N ALA A 58 -7.56 2.73 10.96
CA ALA A 58 -7.51 4.08 10.43
C ALA A 58 -8.91 4.56 10.08
N LEU A 59 -9.31 5.74 10.58
CA LEU A 59 -10.50 6.44 10.11
C LEU A 59 -10.10 7.37 8.98
N SER A 60 -10.67 7.18 7.79
CA SER A 60 -10.48 8.13 6.69
C SER A 60 -11.09 9.50 7.01
N LEU A 61 -10.57 10.57 6.41
CA LEU A 61 -11.06 11.93 6.63
C LEU A 61 -12.58 12.01 6.50
N ASP A 62 -13.20 12.74 7.43
CA ASP A 62 -14.64 12.99 7.43
C ASP A 62 -15.06 13.91 6.27
N ARG A 63 -16.34 13.78 5.93
CA ARG A 63 -17.16 14.52 4.99
C ARG A 63 -16.95 16.04 5.06
N ILE A 64 -16.70 16.59 6.24
CA ILE A 64 -16.53 18.05 6.42
C ILE A 64 -15.25 18.53 5.71
N VAL A 65 -14.12 17.85 5.96
CA VAL A 65 -12.83 18.20 5.34
C VAL A 65 -12.85 17.94 3.83
N SER A 66 -13.57 16.91 3.40
CA SER A 66 -13.71 16.59 1.98
C SER A 66 -14.65 17.56 1.24
N ASN A 67 -15.70 18.08 1.91
CA ASN A 67 -16.56 19.13 1.36
C ASN A 67 -15.80 20.44 1.11
N GLU A 68 -15.02 20.89 2.11
CA GLU A 68 -14.20 22.11 1.98
C GLU A 68 -13.24 22.05 0.77
N LYS A 69 -12.77 20.85 0.42
CA LYS A 69 -11.88 20.63 -0.74
C LYS A 69 -12.59 20.50 -2.08
N THR A 70 -13.88 20.17 -2.10
CA THR A 70 -14.60 19.77 -3.31
C THR A 70 -15.70 20.74 -3.73
N ALA A 71 -16.09 21.69 -2.86
CA ALA A 71 -17.23 22.59 -3.04
C ALA A 71 -18.55 21.83 -3.34
N LYS A 72 -18.66 20.57 -2.89
CA LYS A 72 -19.84 19.71 -3.06
C LYS A 72 -20.63 19.62 -1.77
N THR A 73 -21.94 19.38 -1.83
CA THR A 73 -22.73 19.25 -0.61
C THR A 73 -22.21 18.11 0.27
N LYS A 74 -22.36 18.25 1.58
CA LYS A 74 -21.97 17.23 2.55
C LYS A 74 -22.55 15.85 2.18
N ASN A 75 -23.82 15.78 1.80
CA ASN A 75 -24.45 14.51 1.40
C ASN A 75 -23.82 13.91 0.15
N TRP A 76 -23.51 14.72 -0.88
CA TRP A 76 -22.86 14.23 -2.08
C TRP A 76 -21.48 13.62 -1.78
N VAL A 77 -20.70 14.26 -0.92
CA VAL A 77 -19.37 13.78 -0.52
C VAL A 77 -19.46 12.42 0.20
N SER A 78 -20.41 12.24 1.12
CA SER A 78 -20.62 10.94 1.78
C SER A 78 -20.98 9.82 0.82
N GLU A 79 -21.78 10.14 -0.19
CA GLU A 79 -22.33 9.14 -1.11
C GLU A 79 -21.37 8.81 -2.27
N ASN A 80 -20.53 9.76 -2.68
CA ASN A 80 -19.79 9.67 -3.94
C ASN A 80 -18.27 9.82 -3.80
N TRP A 81 -17.76 10.40 -2.70
CA TRP A 81 -16.33 10.65 -2.57
C TRP A 81 -15.58 9.40 -2.10
N MET A 82 -14.57 9.03 -2.88
CA MET A 82 -13.73 7.86 -2.65
C MET A 82 -12.26 8.27 -2.67
N PHE A 83 -11.46 7.74 -1.74
CA PHE A 83 -10.02 7.79 -1.79
C PHE A 83 -9.47 6.60 -2.57
N ASN A 84 -8.49 6.84 -3.44
CA ASN A 84 -7.74 5.76 -4.07
C ASN A 84 -6.80 5.12 -3.04
N ILE A 85 -6.65 3.81 -3.16
CA ILE A 85 -5.65 2.99 -2.47
C ILE A 85 -4.60 2.60 -3.50
N TRP A 86 -3.33 2.70 -3.13
CA TRP A 86 -2.19 2.60 -4.05
C TRP A 86 -1.41 1.29 -3.85
N ASP A 87 -0.74 0.81 -4.90
CA ASP A 87 0.11 -0.39 -4.84
C ASP A 87 1.40 -0.21 -4.02
N LYS A 88 1.83 1.03 -3.82
CA LYS A 88 3.04 1.38 -3.07
C LYS A 88 2.87 2.67 -2.24
N PRO A 89 3.68 2.86 -1.19
CA PRO A 89 3.67 4.09 -0.39
C PRO A 89 4.19 5.28 -1.19
N THR A 90 3.77 6.48 -0.77
CA THR A 90 4.01 7.75 -1.47
C THR A 90 5.50 8.06 -1.64
N HIS A 91 6.34 7.69 -0.67
CA HIS A 91 7.78 7.95 -0.72
C HIS A 91 8.52 7.18 -1.82
N LEU A 92 7.91 6.15 -2.41
CA LEU A 92 8.44 5.41 -3.58
C LEU A 92 7.95 5.98 -4.92
N GLY A 93 7.38 7.19 -4.91
CA GLY A 93 6.85 7.89 -6.07
C GLY A 93 5.39 7.55 -6.38
N GLU A 94 4.94 7.94 -7.57
CA GLU A 94 3.54 7.72 -8.01
C GLU A 94 3.21 6.24 -8.16
N GLY A 95 2.16 5.79 -7.48
CA GLY A 95 1.66 4.41 -7.50
C GLY A 95 0.48 4.22 -8.45
N LEU A 96 0.15 2.96 -8.71
CA LEU A 96 -1.05 2.58 -9.44
C LEU A 96 -2.22 2.39 -8.46
N PRO A 97 -3.44 2.82 -8.81
CA PRO A 97 -4.61 2.57 -7.98
C PRO A 97 -4.95 1.08 -8.00
N VAL A 98 -5.05 0.48 -6.82
CA VAL A 98 -5.39 -0.95 -6.63
C VAL A 98 -6.75 -1.16 -5.98
N GLY A 99 -7.36 -0.08 -5.48
CA GLY A 99 -8.71 -0.11 -4.92
C GLY A 99 -9.12 1.24 -4.37
N ARG A 100 -10.23 1.25 -3.61
CA ARG A 100 -10.86 2.49 -3.16
C ARG A 100 -11.42 2.35 -1.75
N MET A 101 -11.46 3.46 -1.02
CA MET A 101 -12.10 3.56 0.29
C MET A 101 -13.06 4.76 0.36
N LYS A 102 -14.22 4.57 0.98
CA LYS A 102 -15.20 5.65 1.23
C LYS A 102 -14.68 6.67 2.23
N CYS A 103 -15.10 7.91 2.08
CA CYS A 103 -14.94 8.96 3.09
C CYS A 103 -15.63 8.56 4.41
N GLY A 104 -14.98 8.79 5.55
CA GLY A 104 -15.47 8.42 6.88
C GLY A 104 -15.50 6.91 7.16
N ALA A 105 -14.92 6.07 6.29
CA ALA A 105 -14.81 4.64 6.52
C ALA A 105 -13.62 4.31 7.44
N THR A 106 -13.79 3.23 8.20
CA THR A 106 -12.78 2.65 9.10
C THR A 106 -12.12 1.44 8.43
N ALA A 107 -10.80 1.40 8.39
CA ALA A 107 -10.03 0.33 7.76
C ALA A 107 -9.00 -0.28 8.73
N ILE A 108 -8.75 -1.58 8.62
CA ILE A 108 -7.70 -2.27 9.41
C ILE A 108 -6.34 -1.84 8.88
N ILE A 109 -5.44 -1.41 9.77
CA ILE A 109 -4.04 -1.15 9.42
C ILE A 109 -3.26 -2.46 9.45
N ILE A 110 -2.60 -2.77 8.34
CA ILE A 110 -1.77 -3.97 8.15
C ILE A 110 -0.28 -3.64 8.38
N GLU A 111 0.16 -2.49 7.88
CA GLU A 111 1.55 -2.04 7.91
C GLU A 111 1.61 -0.51 7.92
N LYS A 112 2.70 0.05 8.43
CA LYS A 112 2.96 1.50 8.43
C LYS A 112 4.33 1.75 7.84
N GLU A 113 4.42 2.74 6.96
CA GLU A 113 5.70 3.13 6.36
C GLU A 113 5.71 4.64 6.10
N ASN A 114 6.62 5.35 6.78
CA ASN A 114 6.69 6.81 6.77
C ASN A 114 5.32 7.45 7.08
N ASP A 115 4.77 8.15 6.08
CA ASP A 115 3.52 8.89 6.15
C ASP A 115 2.35 8.12 5.50
N ASP A 116 2.51 6.82 5.24
CA ASP A 116 1.52 5.98 4.60
C ASP A 116 1.14 4.78 5.48
N TYR A 117 -0.13 4.39 5.38
CA TYR A 117 -0.69 3.22 6.03
C TYR A 117 -1.09 2.21 4.97
N LYS A 118 -0.66 0.97 5.12
CA LYS A 118 -1.19 -0.14 4.34
C LYS A 118 -2.45 -0.65 5.03
N ILE A 119 -3.57 -0.69 4.32
CA ILE A 119 -4.87 -1.00 4.87
C ILE A 119 -5.59 -2.10 4.10
N LEU A 120 -6.56 -2.75 4.77
CA LEU A 120 -7.65 -3.45 4.09
C LEU A 120 -8.82 -2.50 3.89
N SER A 121 -9.21 -2.26 2.64
CA SER A 121 -10.39 -1.46 2.35
C SER A 121 -11.67 -2.16 2.82
N PRO A 122 -12.54 -1.48 3.60
CA PRO A 122 -13.86 -2.00 3.92
C PRO A 122 -14.85 -1.93 2.74
N TYR A 123 -14.47 -1.29 1.63
CA TYR A 123 -15.37 -1.09 0.49
C TYR A 123 -15.27 -2.21 -0.56
N ASP A 124 -14.06 -2.53 -1.00
CA ASP A 124 -13.80 -3.49 -2.09
C ASP A 124 -12.79 -4.59 -1.70
N GLU A 125 -12.44 -4.68 -0.41
CA GLU A 125 -11.49 -5.65 0.14
C GLU A 125 -10.09 -5.60 -0.48
N SER A 126 -9.78 -4.53 -1.21
CA SER A 126 -8.44 -4.28 -1.71
C SER A 126 -7.45 -4.04 -0.56
N ILE A 127 -6.21 -4.46 -0.78
CA ILE A 127 -5.09 -4.19 0.13
C ILE A 127 -4.12 -3.27 -0.57
N GLY A 128 -3.77 -2.17 0.08
CA GLY A 128 -2.77 -1.24 -0.44
C GLY A 128 -2.59 -0.02 0.47
N TRP A 129 -1.92 0.99 -0.06
CA TRP A 129 -1.42 2.13 0.69
C TRP A 129 -2.34 3.34 0.60
N ILE A 130 -2.50 4.03 1.73
CA ILE A 130 -3.17 5.32 1.81
C ILE A 130 -2.33 6.30 2.62
N ASN A 131 -2.26 7.56 2.18
CA ASN A 131 -1.44 8.56 2.84
C ASN A 131 -2.13 9.12 4.09
N LYS A 132 -1.35 9.46 5.13
CA LYS A 132 -1.85 10.05 6.38
C LYS A 132 -2.69 11.31 6.18
N LYS A 133 -2.46 12.07 5.10
CA LYS A 133 -3.27 13.25 4.74
C LYS A 133 -4.72 12.93 4.42
N GLN A 134 -5.04 11.66 4.16
CA GLN A 134 -6.40 11.16 3.89
C GLN A 134 -7.00 10.44 5.11
N ILE A 135 -6.26 10.38 6.22
CA ILE A 135 -6.67 9.77 7.49
C ILE A 135 -6.95 10.89 8.51
N SER A 136 -8.06 10.75 9.23
CA SER A 136 -8.42 11.67 10.32
C SER A 136 -7.63 11.34 11.59
N PHE A 137 -7.68 10.09 12.02
CA PHE A 137 -6.92 9.56 13.16
C PHE A 137 -6.86 8.04 13.10
N THR A 138 -5.97 7.44 13.90
CA THR A 138 -5.93 5.99 14.13
C THR A 138 -6.35 5.68 15.56
N PHE A 139 -6.91 4.50 15.77
CA PHE A 139 -7.41 4.07 17.09
C PHE A 139 -7.38 2.55 17.21
N TYR A 140 -7.40 2.07 18.45
CA TYR A 140 -7.34 0.65 18.76
C TYR A 140 -8.73 0.12 19.12
N GLN A 141 -9.12 -0.99 18.51
CA GLN A 141 -10.43 -1.61 18.69
C GLN A 141 -10.32 -3.13 18.56
N ASN A 142 -11.19 -3.86 19.24
CA ASN A 142 -11.35 -5.28 19.01
C ASN A 142 -12.02 -5.54 17.65
N PRO A 143 -11.39 -6.29 16.73
CA PRO A 143 -11.92 -6.47 15.37
C PRO A 143 -13.20 -7.29 15.30
N LYS A 144 -13.50 -8.11 16.31
CA LYS A 144 -14.70 -8.95 16.38
C LYS A 144 -15.85 -8.24 17.09
N THR A 145 -15.57 -7.58 18.21
CA THR A 145 -16.60 -6.98 19.08
C THR A 145 -16.82 -5.49 18.86
N GLN A 146 -15.92 -4.82 18.13
CA GLN A 146 -15.95 -3.38 17.90
C GLN A 146 -15.92 -2.55 19.20
N LYS A 147 -15.43 -3.12 20.30
CA LYS A 147 -15.19 -2.36 21.52
C LYS A 147 -13.83 -1.66 21.41
N PRO A 148 -13.72 -0.37 21.82
CA PRO A 148 -12.42 0.26 21.99
C PRO A 148 -11.54 -0.61 22.89
N CYS A 149 -10.23 -0.65 22.58
CA CYS A 149 -9.29 -1.23 23.51
C CYS A 149 -9.06 -0.27 24.68
N ASP A 150 -8.86 -0.82 25.87
CA ASP A 150 -8.49 -0.06 27.08
C ASP A 150 -7.08 0.54 26.99
#